data_AF-A0A4U5NL45-F1
#
_entry.id   AF-A0A4U5NL45-F1
#
_cell.length_a   1.000
_cell.length_b   1.000
_cell.length_c   1.000
_cell.angle_alpha   90.00
_cell.angle_beta   90.00
_cell.angle_gamma   90.00
#
_symmetry.space_group_name_H-M   'P 1'
#
loop_
_entity.id
_entity.type
_entity.pdbx_description
1 polymer ?
#
loop_
_entity_poly.entity_id
_entity_poly.type
_entity_poly.pdbx_seq_one_letter_code
_entity_poly.pdbx_strand_id
1 'polypeptide(L)'
;MDLDYANHGEEIKQCIRDSLRGTNVKVLQHGACLGLGLAALGTAGENNYDDIKNVLHADSAVTGEAAGISMGLLMVGTASEMLACVRQTQHEKLTRELALGIALTVYGRERKQTLIERLTRDQDPILRYGGMYALALAYRGTSYNNVILRLLYFAALDVNDDVR
;
A
#
# COMPACT_ATOMS: atom_id res chain seq x y z
N MET A 1 22.42 -12.58 2.25
CA MET A 1 21.75 -12.36 3.54
C MET A 1 20.59 -13.31 3.55
N ASP A 2 20.85 -14.48 4.12
CA ASP A 2 20.09 -15.71 3.94
C ASP A 2 18.72 -15.61 4.60
N LEU A 3 17.68 -15.86 3.81
CA LEU A 3 16.27 -15.77 4.19
C LEU A 3 15.75 -17.13 4.71
N ASP A 4 16.58 -17.88 5.45
CA ASP A 4 16.20 -19.18 6.02
C ASP A 4 15.19 -19.07 7.18
N TYR A 5 14.78 -17.85 7.55
CA TYR A 5 13.67 -17.60 8.48
C TYR A 5 12.28 -17.50 7.83
N ALA A 6 12.17 -17.62 6.49
CA ALA A 6 10.87 -17.52 5.79
C ALA A 6 9.86 -18.62 6.15
N ASN A 7 10.34 -19.77 6.66
CA ASN A 7 9.49 -20.94 6.88
C ASN A 7 8.88 -21.03 8.30
N HIS A 8 9.41 -20.30 9.29
CA HIS A 8 8.80 -20.22 10.64
C HIS A 8 7.57 -19.30 10.69
N GLY A 9 7.35 -18.50 9.65
CA GLY A 9 6.24 -17.56 9.57
C GLY A 9 4.94 -18.16 9.01
N GLU A 10 4.95 -19.35 8.40
CA GLU A 10 3.73 -19.92 7.80
C GLU A 10 2.68 -20.31 8.84
N GLU A 11 3.09 -20.89 9.96
CA GLU A 11 2.17 -21.23 11.06
C GLU A 11 1.55 -19.96 11.68
N ILE A 12 2.35 -18.91 11.84
CA ILE A 12 1.89 -17.61 12.36
C ILE A 12 0.97 -16.94 11.35
N LYS A 13 1.32 -16.95 10.05
CA LYS A 13 0.48 -16.43 8.97
C LYS A 13 -0.87 -17.14 8.93
N GLN A 14 -0.86 -18.47 9.05
CA GLN A 14 -2.08 -19.28 9.07
C GLN A 14 -2.93 -18.96 10.30
N CYS A 15 -2.33 -18.90 11.49
CA CYS A 15 -3.03 -18.53 12.73
C CYS A 15 -3.67 -17.14 12.64
N ILE A 16 -2.95 -16.14 12.12
CA ILE A 16 -3.46 -14.78 11.92
C ILE A 16 -4.58 -14.78 10.86
N ARG A 17 -4.44 -15.55 9.78
CA ARG A 17 -5.47 -15.68 8.74
C ARG A 17 -6.76 -16.28 9.31
N ASP A 18 -6.63 -17.32 10.14
CA ASP A 18 -7.78 -17.94 10.80
C ASP A 18 -8.45 -16.97 11.78
N SER A 19 -7.65 -16.17 12.50
CA SER A 19 -8.16 -15.09 13.35
C SER A 19 -8.89 -14.00 12.55
N LEU A 20 -8.34 -13.60 11.41
CA LEU A 20 -8.91 -12.59 10.52
C LEU A 20 -10.27 -13.01 9.96
N ARG A 21 -10.41 -14.29 9.59
CA ARG A 21 -11.65 -14.89 9.07
C ARG A 21 -12.67 -15.18 10.17
N GLY A 22 -12.21 -15.51 11.39
CA GLY A 22 -13.05 -15.93 12.50
C GLY A 22 -13.58 -14.81 13.38
N THR A 23 -13.04 -13.59 13.28
CA THR A 23 -13.43 -12.46 14.15
C THR A 23 -14.33 -11.47 13.45
N ASN A 24 -15.41 -11.05 14.13
CA ASN A 24 -16.28 -9.95 13.70
C ASN A 24 -16.02 -8.66 14.50
N VAL A 25 -15.07 -8.69 15.43
CA VAL A 25 -14.69 -7.53 16.24
C VAL A 25 -13.73 -6.67 15.42
N LYS A 26 -14.18 -5.48 15.02
CA LYS A 26 -13.43 -4.57 14.13
C LYS A 26 -11.98 -4.32 14.57
N VAL A 27 -11.73 -4.14 15.87
CA VAL A 27 -10.39 -3.91 16.43
C VAL A 27 -9.49 -5.14 16.24
N LEU A 28 -10.01 -6.35 16.51
CA LEU A 28 -9.26 -7.58 16.30
C LEU A 28 -9.02 -7.84 14.81
N GLN A 29 -10.03 -7.55 13.97
CA GLN A 29 -9.93 -7.70 12.52
C GLN A 29 -8.88 -6.74 11.93
N HIS A 30 -8.85 -5.49 12.42
CA HIS A 30 -7.84 -4.49 12.04
C HIS A 30 -6.43 -4.96 12.41
N GLY A 31 -6.23 -5.41 13.65
CA GLY A 31 -4.95 -5.93 14.11
C GLY A 31 -4.50 -7.18 13.36
N ALA A 32 -5.41 -8.13 13.12
CA ALA A 32 -5.12 -9.33 12.33
C ALA A 32 -4.79 -8.98 10.87
N CYS A 33 -5.47 -7.98 10.28
CA CYS A 33 -5.21 -7.53 8.93
C CYS A 33 -3.79 -6.93 8.79
N LEU A 34 -3.39 -6.05 9.72
CA LEU A 34 -2.04 -5.49 9.77
C LEU A 34 -0.97 -6.57 10.02
N GLY A 35 -1.22 -7.46 10.98
CA GLY A 35 -0.34 -8.57 11.30
C GLY A 35 -0.10 -9.49 10.10
N LEU A 36 -1.16 -9.79 9.34
CA LEU A 36 -1.07 -10.61 8.13
C LEU A 36 -0.24 -9.92 7.03
N GLY A 37 -0.48 -8.62 6.80
CA GLY A 37 0.29 -7.84 5.82
C GLY A 37 1.79 -7.80 6.15
N LEU A 38 2.14 -7.66 7.43
CA LEU A 38 3.53 -7.68 7.89
C LEU A 38 4.15 -9.07 7.80
N ALA A 39 3.44 -10.11 8.23
CA ALA A 39 3.92 -11.49 8.19
C ALA A 39 4.09 -12.01 6.74
N ALA A 40 3.36 -11.42 5.79
CA ALA A 40 3.41 -11.75 4.37
C ALA A 40 4.16 -10.70 3.53
N LEU A 41 4.93 -9.80 4.14
CA LEU A 41 5.60 -8.70 3.45
C LEU A 41 6.44 -9.20 2.25
N GLY A 42 6.17 -8.65 1.07
CA GLY A 42 6.90 -8.96 -0.16
C GLY A 42 6.72 -10.38 -0.70
N THR A 43 5.86 -11.20 -0.09
CA THR A 43 5.59 -12.57 -0.56
C THR A 43 4.72 -12.58 -1.81
N ALA A 44 3.93 -11.52 -2.06
CA ALA A 44 2.99 -11.42 -3.17
C ALA A 44 1.99 -12.61 -3.25
N GLY A 45 1.65 -13.23 -2.12
CA GLY A 45 0.77 -14.39 -2.08
C GLY A 45 -0.70 -14.04 -2.34
N GLU A 46 -1.30 -14.61 -3.38
CA GLU A 46 -2.68 -14.34 -3.82
C GLU A 46 -3.72 -14.65 -2.74
N ASN A 47 -3.59 -15.76 -2.03
CA ASN A 47 -4.52 -16.13 -0.95
C ASN A 47 -4.60 -15.04 0.14
N ASN A 48 -3.46 -14.48 0.53
CA ASN A 48 -3.41 -13.39 1.51
C ASN A 48 -3.99 -12.09 0.94
N TYR A 49 -3.72 -11.84 -0.34
CA TYR A 49 -4.26 -10.66 -1.04
C TYR A 49 -5.78 -10.69 -1.08
N ASP A 50 -6.37 -11.84 -1.40
CA ASP A 50 -7.83 -12.01 -1.46
C ASP A 50 -8.47 -11.89 -0.07
N ASP A 51 -7.85 -12.46 0.96
CA ASP A 51 -8.32 -12.29 2.35
C ASP A 51 -8.33 -10.81 2.78
N ILE A 52 -7.24 -10.08 2.50
CA ILE A 52 -7.16 -8.65 2.84
C ILE A 52 -8.12 -7.82 1.97
N LYS A 53 -8.28 -8.16 0.69
CA LYS A 53 -9.24 -7.50 -0.21
C LYS A 53 -10.68 -7.69 0.25
N ASN A 54 -11.04 -8.86 0.77
CA ASN A 54 -12.35 -9.10 1.38
C ASN A 54 -12.58 -8.19 2.59
N VAL A 55 -11.54 -7.95 3.40
CA VAL A 55 -11.60 -7.02 4.53
C VAL A 55 -11.73 -5.56 4.07
N LEU A 56 -11.06 -5.18 2.97
CA LEU A 56 -11.21 -3.85 2.36
C LEU A 56 -12.64 -3.60 1.86
N HIS A 57 -13.32 -4.65 1.37
CA HIS A 57 -14.70 -4.58 0.90
C HIS A 57 -15.73 -4.74 2.03
N ALA A 58 -15.31 -5.12 3.24
CA ALA A 58 -16.17 -5.08 4.41
C ALA A 58 -16.30 -3.61 4.85
N ASP A 59 -17.47 -3.00 4.65
CA ASP A 59 -17.85 -1.59 4.91
C ASP A 59 -17.48 -1.09 6.33
N SER A 60 -16.20 -0.91 6.57
CA SER A 60 -15.60 -0.57 7.86
C SER A 60 -14.40 0.32 7.60
N ALA A 61 -14.57 1.62 7.81
CA ALA A 61 -13.49 2.61 7.64
C ALA A 61 -12.21 2.20 8.39
N VAL A 62 -12.35 1.79 9.66
CA VAL A 62 -11.22 1.37 10.52
C VAL A 62 -10.49 0.16 9.93
N THR A 63 -11.21 -0.85 9.43
CA THR A 63 -10.56 -2.07 8.92
C THR A 63 -10.03 -1.88 7.50
N GLY A 64 -10.65 -0.99 6.71
CA GLY A 64 -10.21 -0.63 5.36
C GLY A 64 -8.87 0.09 5.34
N GLU A 65 -8.58 0.93 6.34
CA GLU A 65 -7.28 1.57 6.52
C GLU A 65 -6.15 0.53 6.70
N ALA A 66 -6.35 -0.43 7.59
CA ALA A 66 -5.42 -1.55 7.77
C ALA A 66 -5.23 -2.35 6.47
N ALA A 67 -6.33 -2.65 5.78
CA ALA A 67 -6.29 -3.42 4.55
C ALA A 67 -5.47 -2.73 3.45
N GLY A 68 -5.60 -1.41 3.31
CA GLY A 68 -4.83 -0.65 2.32
C GLY A 68 -3.32 -0.74 2.52
N ILE A 69 -2.85 -0.56 3.76
CA ILE A 69 -1.42 -0.71 4.10
C ILE A 69 -0.98 -2.17 3.92
N SER A 70 -1.76 -3.12 4.43
CA SER A 70 -1.42 -4.55 4.37
C SER A 70 -1.31 -5.08 2.96
N MET A 71 -2.18 -4.67 2.05
CA MET A 71 -2.07 -5.00 0.62
C MET A 71 -0.79 -4.43 0.02
N GLY A 72 -0.44 -3.18 0.36
CA GLY A 72 0.81 -2.56 -0.08
C GLY A 72 2.06 -3.28 0.43
N LEU A 73 2.07 -3.71 1.69
CA LEU A 73 3.17 -4.47 2.30
C LEU A 73 3.31 -5.86 1.65
N LEU A 74 2.20 -6.57 1.46
CA LEU A 74 2.17 -7.87 0.78
C LEU A 74 2.74 -7.77 -0.65
N MET A 75 2.40 -6.67 -1.35
CA MET A 75 2.74 -6.44 -2.76
C MET A 75 3.98 -5.53 -2.96
N VAL A 76 4.74 -5.25 -1.91
CA VAL A 76 5.87 -4.30 -1.96
C VAL A 76 6.87 -4.69 -3.06
N GLY A 77 7.28 -3.72 -3.87
CA GLY A 77 8.27 -3.93 -4.94
C GLY A 77 7.85 -4.86 -6.09
N THR A 78 6.60 -5.34 -6.14
CA THR A 78 6.06 -6.11 -7.28
C THR A 78 5.62 -5.22 -8.44
N ALA A 79 5.40 -3.94 -8.14
CA ALA A 79 4.83 -2.94 -9.02
C ALA A 79 3.47 -3.34 -9.62
N SER A 80 2.70 -4.17 -8.91
CA SER A 80 1.31 -4.50 -9.27
C SER A 80 0.41 -3.25 -9.24
N GLU A 81 -0.54 -3.17 -10.18
CA GLU A 81 -1.51 -2.05 -10.26
C GLU A 81 -2.65 -2.25 -9.26
N MET A 82 -2.36 -2.08 -7.97
CA MET A 82 -3.38 -2.00 -6.91
C MET A 82 -4.38 -0.85 -7.17
N LEU A 83 -4.01 0.12 -8.01
CA LEU A 83 -4.80 1.28 -8.42
C LEU A 83 -6.16 0.89 -9.08
N ALA A 84 -6.21 -0.24 -9.79
CA ALA A 84 -7.47 -0.75 -10.35
C ALA A 84 -8.41 -1.29 -9.27
N CYS A 85 -7.85 -1.91 -8.22
CA CYS A 85 -8.59 -2.44 -7.07
C CYS A 85 -9.21 -1.29 -6.25
N VAL A 86 -8.46 -0.21 -6.06
CA VAL A 86 -8.88 0.94 -5.25
C VAL A 86 -10.03 1.72 -5.90
N ARG A 87 -10.01 1.89 -7.23
CA ARG A 87 -11.09 2.56 -7.98
C ARG A 87 -12.40 1.77 -8.02
N GLN A 88 -12.38 0.48 -7.69
CA GLN A 88 -13.58 -0.38 -7.65
C GLN A 88 -14.27 -0.37 -6.27
N THR A 89 -13.65 0.22 -5.25
CA THR A 89 -14.27 0.32 -3.92
C THR A 89 -15.45 1.31 -4.00
N GLN A 90 -16.63 0.87 -3.55
CA GLN A 90 -17.88 1.66 -3.61
C GLN A 90 -17.97 2.72 -2.50
N HIS A 91 -17.01 2.76 -1.57
CA HIS A 91 -16.93 3.80 -0.56
C HIS A 91 -16.15 4.99 -1.12
N GLU A 92 -16.83 6.12 -1.24
CA GLU A 92 -16.39 7.39 -1.86
C GLU A 92 -15.09 8.02 -1.29
N LYS A 93 -14.35 7.36 -0.39
CA LYS A 93 -13.07 7.88 0.11
C LYS A 93 -11.96 6.86 -0.07
N LEU A 94 -11.20 7.07 -1.13
CA LEU A 94 -9.78 6.78 -1.16
C LEU A 94 -9.14 7.31 0.14
N THR A 95 -8.61 6.43 0.96
CA THR A 95 -7.91 6.82 2.19
C THR A 95 -6.42 6.99 1.93
N ARG A 96 -5.75 7.76 2.78
CA ARG A 96 -4.30 8.01 2.73
C ARG A 96 -3.51 6.71 2.75
N GLU A 97 -3.99 5.74 3.51
CA GLU A 97 -3.44 4.41 3.71
C GLU A 97 -3.43 3.59 2.42
N LEU A 98 -4.49 3.66 1.62
CA LEU A 98 -4.54 3.03 0.30
C LEU A 98 -3.55 3.68 -0.66
N ALA A 99 -3.44 5.01 -0.64
CA ALA A 99 -2.47 5.74 -1.46
C ALA A 99 -1.02 5.37 -1.10
N LEU A 100 -0.71 5.23 0.19
CA LEU A 100 0.56 4.70 0.68
C LEU A 100 0.76 3.23 0.28
N GLY A 101 -0.29 2.40 0.35
CA GLY A 101 -0.26 1.01 -0.09
C GLY A 101 0.13 0.89 -1.56
N ILE A 102 -0.43 1.73 -2.43
CA ILE A 102 -0.04 1.80 -3.85
C ILE A 102 1.43 2.26 -3.98
N ALA A 103 1.87 3.23 -3.18
CA ALA A 103 3.26 3.71 -3.21
C ALA A 103 4.27 2.61 -2.84
N LEU A 104 3.92 1.72 -1.90
CA LEU A 104 4.77 0.59 -1.52
C LEU A 104 4.99 -0.40 -2.68
N THR A 105 4.03 -0.56 -3.59
CA THR A 105 4.18 -1.52 -4.70
C THR A 105 5.32 -1.14 -5.64
N VAL A 106 5.67 0.15 -5.75
CA VAL A 106 6.78 0.63 -6.60
C VAL A 106 8.13 0.73 -5.88
N TYR A 107 8.23 0.27 -4.63
CA TYR A 107 9.46 0.30 -3.86
C TYR A 107 10.65 -0.30 -4.62
N GLY A 108 11.71 0.50 -4.83
CA GLY A 108 12.92 0.09 -5.57
C GLY A 108 12.70 -0.19 -7.06
N ARG A 109 11.59 0.28 -7.65
CA ARG A 109 11.22 0.05 -9.05
C ARG A 109 11.12 1.35 -9.85
N GLU A 110 12.27 1.84 -10.28
CA GLU A 110 12.39 3.05 -11.13
C GLU A 110 11.64 2.94 -12.48
N ARG A 111 11.49 1.72 -13.02
CA ARG A 111 10.92 1.48 -14.36
C ARG A 111 9.41 1.64 -14.45
N LYS A 112 8.70 1.83 -13.33
CA LYS A 112 7.22 1.99 -13.30
C LYS A 112 6.81 3.45 -13.21
N GLN A 113 7.49 4.28 -14.00
CA GLN A 113 7.26 5.72 -14.07
C GLN A 113 5.83 6.09 -14.49
N THR A 114 5.15 5.24 -15.27
CA THR A 114 3.76 5.45 -15.68
C THR A 114 2.78 5.47 -14.51
N LEU A 115 2.97 4.60 -13.50
CA LEU A 115 2.12 4.57 -12.31
C LEU A 115 2.36 5.82 -11.45
N ILE A 116 3.62 6.19 -11.27
CA ILE A 116 4.02 7.39 -10.51
C ILE A 116 3.49 8.65 -11.18
N GLU A 117 3.57 8.75 -12.51
CA GLU A 117 3.01 9.87 -13.26
C GLU A 117 1.49 9.97 -13.16
N ARG A 118 0.79 8.84 -13.16
CA ARG A 118 -0.66 8.81 -12.92
C ARG A 118 -1.02 9.35 -11.54
N LEU A 119 -0.32 8.90 -10.49
CA LEU A 119 -0.56 9.35 -9.11
C LEU A 119 -0.27 10.84 -8.93
N THR A 120 0.89 11.31 -9.41
CA THR A 120 1.33 12.70 -9.22
C THR A 120 0.53 13.74 -10.03
N ARG A 121 -0.24 13.30 -11.04
CA ARG A 121 -1.08 14.18 -11.87
C ARG A 121 -2.57 14.00 -11.60
N ASP A 122 -2.94 13.22 -10.60
CA ASP A 122 -4.34 12.98 -10.28
C ASP A 122 -5.00 14.24 -9.70
N GLN A 123 -6.30 14.39 -9.94
CA GLN A 123 -7.09 15.51 -9.39
C GLN A 123 -7.25 15.35 -7.88
N ASP A 124 -7.31 14.11 -7.40
CA ASP A 124 -7.43 13.81 -5.98
C ASP A 124 -6.09 14.09 -5.26
N PRO A 125 -6.05 15.02 -4.28
CA PRO A 125 -4.84 15.27 -3.50
C PRO A 125 -4.34 14.05 -2.74
N ILE A 126 -5.20 13.10 -2.35
CA ILE A 126 -4.79 11.87 -1.64
C ILE A 126 -3.95 10.97 -2.56
N LEU A 127 -4.29 10.91 -3.86
CA LEU A 127 -3.49 10.18 -4.83
C LEU A 127 -2.17 10.90 -5.14
N ARG A 128 -2.18 12.24 -5.20
CA ARG A 128 -0.93 13.02 -5.35
C ARG A 128 -0.01 12.86 -4.13
N TYR A 129 -0.57 12.85 -2.93
CA TYR A 129 0.12 12.50 -1.68
C TYR A 129 0.80 11.14 -1.80
N GLY A 130 0.06 10.09 -2.17
CA GLY A 130 0.64 8.76 -2.43
C GLY A 130 1.69 8.79 -3.56
N GLY A 131 1.50 9.64 -4.57
CA GLY A 131 2.46 9.88 -5.64
C GLY A 131 3.81 10.41 -5.16
N MET A 132 3.85 11.27 -4.14
CA MET A 132 5.10 11.77 -3.55
C MET A 132 5.87 10.65 -2.87
N TYR A 133 5.17 9.80 -2.10
CA TYR A 133 5.78 8.60 -1.52
C TYR A 133 6.22 7.61 -2.59
N ALA A 134 5.42 7.39 -3.63
CA ALA A 134 5.77 6.50 -4.73
C ALA A 134 7.05 6.95 -5.45
N LEU A 135 7.17 8.27 -5.69
CA LEU A 135 8.36 8.87 -6.27
C LEU A 135 9.58 8.70 -5.35
N ALA A 136 9.45 8.94 -4.05
CA ALA A 136 10.54 8.76 -3.10
C ALA A 136 10.98 7.29 -2.96
N LEU A 137 10.03 6.36 -2.87
CA LEU A 137 10.28 4.92 -2.67
C LEU A 137 10.83 4.23 -3.93
N ALA A 138 10.39 4.65 -5.12
CA ALA A 138 10.89 4.10 -6.37
C ALA A 138 12.37 4.45 -6.62
N TYR A 139 12.78 5.65 -6.21
CA TYR A 139 14.13 6.20 -6.41
C TYR A 139 14.97 6.22 -5.12
N ARG A 140 14.58 5.45 -4.10
CA ARG A 140 15.29 5.37 -2.81
C ARG A 140 16.76 5.04 -3.01
N GLY A 141 17.64 5.85 -2.42
CA GLY A 141 19.09 5.63 -2.48
C GLY A 141 19.73 5.99 -3.83
N THR A 142 18.98 6.63 -4.73
CA THR A 142 19.50 7.14 -6.00
C THR A 142 19.74 8.64 -5.89
N SER A 143 20.74 9.14 -6.62
CA SER A 143 21.04 10.58 -6.73
C SER A 143 20.35 11.23 -7.93
N TYR A 144 19.14 10.79 -8.27
CA TYR A 144 18.46 11.23 -9.49
C TYR A 144 17.88 12.64 -9.31
N ASN A 145 18.63 13.65 -9.76
CA ASN A 145 18.31 15.07 -9.55
C ASN A 145 16.91 15.48 -10.03
N ASN A 146 16.39 14.86 -11.09
CA ASN A 146 15.06 15.18 -11.60
C ASN A 146 13.94 14.83 -10.59
N VAL A 147 14.12 13.78 -9.78
CA VAL A 147 13.16 13.43 -8.71
C VAL A 147 13.20 14.47 -7.60
N ILE A 148 14.40 14.89 -7.19
CA ILE A 148 14.57 15.93 -6.15
C ILE A 148 13.91 17.24 -6.60
N LEU A 149 14.18 17.69 -7.83
CA LEU A 149 13.56 18.89 -8.40
C LEU A 149 12.04 18.77 -8.46
N ARG A 150 11.52 17.61 -8.83
CA ARG A 150 10.08 17.36 -8.90
C ARG A 150 9.43 17.37 -7.52
N LEU A 151 10.05 16.77 -6.50
CA LEU A 151 9.57 16.84 -5.12
C LEU A 151 9.55 18.28 -4.61
N LEU A 152 10.62 19.05 -4.84
CA LEU A 152 10.67 20.48 -4.48
C LEU A 152 9.61 21.31 -5.20
N TYR A 153 9.33 20.99 -6.47
CA TYR A 153 8.27 21.62 -7.24
C TYR A 153 6.90 21.42 -6.56
N PHE A 154 6.55 20.19 -6.18
CA PHE A 154 5.28 19.91 -5.48
C PHE A 154 5.21 20.55 -4.10
N ALA A 155 6.31 20.52 -3.33
CA ALA A 155 6.39 21.16 -2.01
C ALA A 155 6.09 22.68 -2.06
N ALA A 156 6.50 23.35 -3.14
CA ALA A 156 6.28 24.78 -3.30
C ALA A 156 4.91 25.11 -3.91
N LEU A 157 4.42 24.29 -4.85
CA LEU A 157 3.37 24.69 -5.80
C LEU A 157 2.09 23.86 -5.74
N ASP A 158 2.04 22.72 -5.05
CA ASP A 158 0.75 22.03 -4.88
C ASP A 158 -0.20 22.91 -4.05
N VAL A 159 -1.48 22.85 -4.40
CA VAL A 159 -2.54 23.63 -3.75
C VAL A 159 -2.98 23.00 -2.43
N ASN A 160 -2.66 21.72 -2.21
CA ASN A 160 -3.07 20.98 -1.03
C ASN A 160 -1.88 20.84 -0.05
N ASP A 161 -2.09 21.24 1.20
CA ASP A 161 -1.07 21.22 2.25
C ASP A 161 -0.59 19.82 2.63
N ASP A 162 -1.39 18.78 2.45
CA ASP A 162 -0.94 17.40 2.70
C ASP A 162 0.07 16.95 1.65
N VAL A 163 -0.02 17.45 0.42
CA VAL A 163 0.89 17.11 -0.68
C VAL A 163 2.20 17.89 -0.60
N ARG A 164 2.17 19.09 0.00
CA ARG A 164 3.32 19.99 0.15
C ARG A 164 4.30 19.48 1.21
#